data_AF-A0A524EZL7-F1
#
_entry.id   AF-A0A524EZL7-F1
#
_cell.length_a   1.000
_cell.length_b   1.000
_cell.length_c   1.000
_cell.angle_alpha   90.00
_cell.angle_beta   90.00
_cell.angle_gamma   90.00
#
_symmetry.space_group_name_H-M   'P 1'
#
loop_
_entity.id
_entity.type
_entity.pdbx_description
1 polymer ?
#
loop_
_entity_poly.entity_id
_entity_poly.type
_entity_poly.pdbx_seq_one_letter_code
_entity_poly.pdbx_strand_id
1 'polypeptide(L)'
;MRPEKKEDTPEENTADVEANFYYALSHEIRRKIIKIIGDNEFTSFTQLKRELGVSTGTIYHHLDSLAQLIEQKKNKKYYLTDLGVHAYKSLKDNIDTIETPSNARREFNSPLLRALMALTPKSYLYFKDEDKKYVVIVSSTILIIGAILCGLNGFISFLFFFGEGTEDLASLPVEFHVLFSFFFIINVFVFFFIVEMLSRLFYKKSENALHLLISFGIIFFPMVFYLLFHFLFVSMEIIEISSILIFDRILMIFFQVWSLWLLTYNLSITKNIKIENGLIITFLLHYGGFTIILFSSI
;
A
#
# COMPACT_ATOMS: atom_id res chain seq x y z
N MET A 1 8.56 -27.93 63.72
CA MET A 1 7.62 -27.00 63.08
C MET A 1 7.76 -27.20 61.58
N ARG A 2 6.75 -27.80 60.95
CA ARG A 2 6.72 -28.08 59.50
C ARG A 2 6.31 -26.77 58.80
N PRO A 3 7.01 -26.29 57.75
CA PRO A 3 6.59 -25.06 57.09
C PRO A 3 5.24 -25.28 56.41
N GLU A 4 4.31 -24.37 56.69
CA GLU A 4 3.00 -24.27 56.03
C GLU A 4 3.19 -24.08 54.52
N LYS A 5 2.47 -24.88 53.75
CA LYS A 5 2.38 -24.77 52.31
C LYS A 5 1.48 -23.57 52.02
N LYS A 6 2.02 -22.50 51.44
CA LYS A 6 1.21 -21.38 50.93
C LYS A 6 0.17 -21.94 49.96
N GLU A 7 -1.11 -21.71 50.24
CA GLU A 7 -2.19 -22.00 49.31
C GLU A 7 -2.23 -20.88 48.27
N ASP A 8 -1.93 -21.21 47.01
CA ASP A 8 -2.02 -20.28 45.89
C ASP A 8 -3.49 -19.89 45.67
N THR A 9 -3.78 -18.59 45.74
CA THR A 9 -5.14 -18.06 45.58
C THR A 9 -5.57 -18.05 44.09
N PRO A 10 -6.86 -18.19 43.77
CA PRO A 10 -7.34 -18.29 42.38
C PRO A 10 -6.99 -17.09 41.49
N GLU A 11 -6.91 -15.89 42.07
CA GLU A 11 -6.61 -14.65 41.34
C GLU A 11 -5.14 -14.58 40.86
N GLU A 12 -4.21 -15.11 41.65
CA GLU A 12 -2.78 -15.12 41.34
C GLU A 12 -2.46 -16.08 40.17
N ASN A 13 -3.20 -17.20 40.08
CA ASN A 13 -3.10 -18.15 38.97
C ASN A 13 -3.59 -17.57 37.64
N THR A 14 -4.66 -16.77 37.63
CA THR A 14 -5.17 -16.15 36.39
C THR A 14 -4.22 -15.10 35.81
N ALA A 15 -3.59 -14.28 36.66
CA ALA A 15 -2.63 -13.27 36.23
C ALA A 15 -1.35 -13.89 35.64
N ASP A 16 -0.87 -14.99 36.22
CA ASP A 16 0.30 -15.72 35.70
C ASP A 16 0.01 -16.39 34.35
N VAL A 17 -1.19 -16.98 34.18
CA VAL A 17 -1.62 -17.56 32.90
C VAL A 17 -1.71 -16.49 31.80
N GLU A 18 -2.24 -15.30 32.11
CA GLU A 18 -2.32 -14.19 31.16
C GLU A 18 -0.92 -13.68 30.77
N ALA A 19 -0.03 -13.47 31.75
CA ALA A 19 1.34 -13.02 31.48
C ALA A 19 2.10 -14.03 30.61
N ASN A 20 1.98 -15.33 30.90
CA ASN A 20 2.59 -16.41 30.12
C ASN A 20 2.01 -16.49 28.70
N PHE A 21 0.71 -16.27 28.53
CA PHE A 21 0.05 -16.20 27.22
C PHE A 21 0.66 -15.10 26.34
N TYR A 22 0.75 -13.87 26.85
CA TYR A 22 1.32 -12.75 26.08
C TYR A 22 2.83 -12.91 25.86
N TYR A 23 3.55 -13.43 26.84
CA TYR A 23 4.98 -13.73 26.69
C TYR A 23 5.22 -14.74 25.57
N ALA A 24 4.45 -15.84 25.53
CA ALA A 24 4.53 -16.85 24.49
C ALA A 24 4.28 -16.27 23.08
N LEU A 25 3.35 -15.32 22.94
CA LEU A 25 3.01 -14.71 21.64
C LEU A 25 3.92 -13.55 21.22
N SER A 26 4.77 -13.02 22.10
CA SER A 26 5.67 -11.90 21.79
C SER A 26 6.71 -12.20 20.69
N HIS A 27 7.08 -13.47 20.49
CA HIS A 27 8.15 -13.86 19.56
C HIS A 27 7.61 -14.39 18.21
N GLU A 28 8.23 -13.96 17.10
CA GLU A 28 7.78 -14.29 15.75
C GLU A 28 7.77 -15.79 15.44
N ILE A 29 8.84 -16.52 15.81
CA ILE A 29 8.94 -17.97 15.58
C ILE A 29 7.84 -18.73 16.32
N ARG A 30 7.50 -18.31 17.55
CA ARG A 30 6.44 -18.94 18.35
C ARG A 30 5.07 -18.73 17.72
N ARG A 31 4.78 -17.52 17.24
CA ARG A 31 3.56 -17.25 16.46
C ARG A 31 3.51 -18.11 15.19
N LYS A 32 4.65 -18.28 14.51
CA LYS A 32 4.74 -19.09 13.29
C LYS A 32 4.45 -20.57 13.57
N ILE A 33 4.98 -21.12 14.67
CA ILE A 33 4.67 -22.48 15.14
C ILE A 33 3.16 -22.66 15.37
N ILE A 34 2.53 -21.73 16.12
CA ILE A 34 1.09 -21.80 16.40
C ILE A 34 0.27 -21.77 15.12
N LYS A 35 0.63 -20.92 14.14
CA LYS A 35 -0.04 -20.87 12.83
C LYS A 35 0.08 -22.18 12.06
N ILE A 36 1.31 -22.73 11.95
CA ILE A 36 1.55 -24.00 11.24
C ILE A 36 0.69 -25.13 11.84
N ILE A 37 0.60 -25.20 13.17
CA ILE A 37 -0.22 -26.21 13.85
C ILE A 37 -1.72 -25.94 13.62
N GLY A 38 -2.17 -24.69 13.76
CA GLY A 38 -3.58 -24.33 13.57
C GLY A 38 -4.10 -24.51 12.14
N ASP A 39 -3.26 -24.26 11.13
CA ASP A 39 -3.62 -24.41 9.71
C ASP A 39 -3.64 -25.88 9.25
N ASN A 40 -2.86 -26.75 9.89
CA ASN A 40 -2.72 -28.16 9.51
C ASN A 40 -3.29 -29.15 10.55
N GLU A 41 -4.01 -28.65 11.56
CA GLU A 41 -4.45 -29.34 12.79
C GLU A 41 -3.33 -29.87 13.70
N PHE A 42 -2.19 -30.26 13.13
CA PHE A 42 -1.00 -30.72 13.82
C PHE A 42 0.27 -30.42 13.02
N THR A 43 1.43 -30.56 13.66
CA THR A 43 2.72 -30.58 12.95
C THR A 43 3.69 -31.59 13.54
N SER A 44 4.71 -31.97 12.78
CA SER A 44 5.83 -32.80 13.25
C SER A 44 7.08 -31.97 13.47
N PHE A 45 8.00 -32.43 14.32
CA PHE A 45 9.28 -31.75 14.51
C PHE A 45 10.05 -31.57 13.20
N THR A 46 10.04 -32.58 12.33
CA THR A 46 10.70 -32.53 11.02
C THR A 46 10.12 -31.43 10.13
N GLN A 47 8.80 -31.25 10.18
CA GLN A 47 8.12 -30.20 9.43
C GLN A 47 8.44 -28.81 9.99
N LEU A 48 8.42 -28.64 11.32
CA LEU A 48 8.85 -27.41 11.96
C LEU A 48 10.30 -27.04 11.59
N LYS A 49 11.22 -28.02 11.61
CA LYS A 49 12.61 -27.79 11.22
C LYS A 49 12.73 -27.31 9.77
N ARG A 50 11.96 -27.90 8.86
CA ARG A 50 11.93 -27.53 7.44
C ARG A 50 11.37 -26.12 7.22
N GLU A 51 10.29 -25.76 7.91
CA GLU A 51 9.56 -24.50 7.68
C GLU A 51 10.14 -23.29 8.44
N LEU A 52 10.77 -23.54 9.60
CA LEU A 52 11.36 -22.47 10.43
C LEU A 52 12.81 -22.16 10.07
N GLY A 53 13.56 -23.14 9.53
CA GLY A 53 14.96 -22.94 9.12
C GLY A 53 15.94 -22.62 10.26
N VAL A 54 15.57 -22.92 11.51
CA VAL A 54 16.41 -22.67 12.70
C VAL A 54 17.04 -23.95 13.27
N SER A 55 18.02 -23.79 14.16
CA SER A 55 18.73 -24.91 14.77
C SER A 55 17.80 -25.80 15.61
N THR A 56 18.12 -27.09 15.73
CA THR A 56 17.35 -28.06 16.53
C THR A 56 17.13 -27.57 17.97
N GLY A 57 18.17 -27.04 18.62
CA GLY A 57 18.07 -26.52 20.00
C GLY A 57 17.16 -25.30 20.11
N THR A 58 17.18 -24.42 19.11
CA THR A 58 16.30 -23.25 19.04
C THR A 58 14.83 -23.65 18.95
N ILE A 59 14.51 -24.71 18.18
CA ILE A 59 13.12 -25.21 18.09
C ILE A 59 12.65 -25.72 19.43
N TYR A 60 13.45 -26.54 20.13
CA TYR A 60 13.09 -27.03 21.46
C TYR A 60 12.84 -25.90 22.45
N HIS A 61 13.71 -24.90 22.48
CA HIS A 61 13.53 -23.73 23.34
C HIS A 61 12.19 -23.00 23.08
N HIS A 62 11.78 -22.88 21.81
CA HIS A 62 10.49 -22.29 21.47
C HIS A 62 9.29 -23.18 21.81
N LEU A 63 9.42 -24.51 21.65
CA LEU A 63 8.39 -25.46 22.04
C LEU A 63 8.19 -25.46 23.56
N ASP A 64 9.26 -25.38 24.34
CA ASP A 64 9.20 -25.29 25.80
C ASP A 64 8.50 -24.00 26.24
N SER A 65 8.83 -22.87 25.60
CA SER A 65 8.15 -21.59 25.81
C SER A 65 6.66 -21.60 25.41
N LEU A 66 6.22 -22.61 24.65
CA LEU A 66 4.86 -22.78 24.15
C LEU A 66 4.10 -23.87 24.92
N ALA A 67 4.66 -24.46 25.98
CA ALA A 67 4.13 -25.66 26.63
C ALA A 67 2.66 -25.57 27.10
N GLN A 68 2.14 -24.36 27.37
CA GLN A 68 0.72 -24.15 27.72
C GLN A 68 -0.21 -24.03 26.50
N LEU A 69 0.34 -23.70 25.33
CA LEU A 69 -0.39 -23.46 24.07
C LEU A 69 -0.34 -24.67 23.14
N ILE A 70 0.64 -25.56 23.31
CA ILE A 70 0.81 -26.74 22.49
C ILE A 70 0.99 -27.98 23.35
N GLU A 71 0.51 -29.12 22.84
CA GLU A 71 0.73 -30.42 23.45
C GLU A 71 1.34 -31.39 22.44
N GLN A 72 2.26 -32.25 22.90
CA GLN A 72 2.77 -33.34 22.09
C GLN A 72 2.01 -34.63 22.42
N LYS A 73 1.32 -35.20 21.43
CA LYS A 73 0.58 -36.46 21.59
C LYS A 73 1.49 -37.67 21.40
N LYS A 74 0.96 -38.86 21.72
CA LYS A 74 1.67 -40.17 21.61
C LYS A 74 2.27 -40.43 20.21
N ASN A 75 1.73 -39.82 19.17
CA ASN A 75 2.23 -39.91 17.79
C ASN A 75 3.45 -39.00 17.51
N LYS A 76 4.02 -38.35 18.54
CA LYS A 76 5.13 -37.38 18.45
C LYS A 76 4.82 -36.13 17.62
N LYS A 77 3.54 -35.87 17.35
CA LYS A 77 3.08 -34.65 16.68
C LYS A 77 2.58 -33.64 17.72
N TYR A 78 2.72 -32.37 17.38
CA TYR A 78 2.28 -31.25 18.20
C TYR A 78 0.91 -30.79 17.75
N TYR A 79 0.03 -30.53 18.72
CA TYR A 79 -1.34 -30.05 18.57
C TYR A 79 -1.52 -28.79 19.40
N LEU A 80 -2.50 -27.95 19.05
CA LEU A 80 -2.89 -26.83 19.90
C LEU A 80 -3.71 -27.36 21.09
N THR A 81 -3.47 -26.79 22.27
CA THR A 81 -4.39 -26.91 23.41
C THR A 81 -5.59 -25.97 23.20
N ASP A 82 -6.60 -26.01 24.07
CA ASP A 82 -7.72 -25.05 24.01
C ASP A 82 -7.22 -23.59 24.05
N LEU A 83 -6.28 -23.29 24.95
CA LEU A 83 -5.63 -21.98 25.03
C LEU A 83 -4.80 -21.67 23.77
N GLY A 84 -4.16 -22.68 23.17
CA GLY A 84 -3.50 -22.59 21.87
C GLY A 84 -4.44 -22.27 20.71
N VAL A 85 -5.66 -22.81 20.72
CA VAL A 85 -6.70 -22.50 19.74
C VAL A 85 -7.16 -21.05 19.88
N HIS A 86 -7.33 -20.56 21.12
CA HIS A 86 -7.60 -19.14 21.37
C HIS A 86 -6.46 -18.24 20.88
N ALA A 87 -5.20 -18.63 21.13
CA ALA A 87 -4.03 -17.94 20.59
C ALA A 87 -4.01 -17.92 19.06
N TYR A 88 -4.29 -19.06 18.41
CA TYR A 88 -4.35 -19.15 16.94
C TYR A 88 -5.45 -18.24 16.37
N LYS A 89 -6.66 -18.26 16.94
CA LYS A 89 -7.76 -17.38 16.53
C LYS A 89 -7.39 -15.91 16.72
N SER A 90 -6.87 -15.55 17.89
CA SER A 90 -6.39 -14.19 18.14
C SER A 90 -5.31 -13.77 17.14
N LEU A 91 -4.38 -14.66 16.78
CA LEU A 91 -3.38 -14.38 15.75
C LEU A 91 -3.99 -14.25 14.35
N LYS A 92 -5.02 -15.02 14.02
CA LYS A 92 -5.71 -15.00 12.72
C LYS A 92 -6.56 -13.73 12.56
N ASP A 93 -7.35 -13.41 13.58
CA ASP A 93 -8.21 -12.23 13.64
C ASP A 93 -7.39 -10.93 13.74
N ASN A 94 -6.21 -10.99 14.38
CA ASN A 94 -5.27 -9.87 14.38
C ASN A 94 -4.39 -9.81 13.13
N ILE A 95 -4.30 -10.81 12.25
CA ILE A 95 -3.62 -10.64 10.94
C ILE A 95 -4.43 -9.69 10.06
N ASP A 96 -5.77 -9.81 10.08
CA ASP A 96 -6.65 -8.89 9.35
C ASP A 96 -6.62 -7.45 9.92
N THR A 97 -6.09 -7.27 11.13
CA THR A 97 -5.98 -5.99 11.83
C THR A 97 -4.52 -5.46 11.90
N ILE A 98 -3.51 -6.33 11.76
CA ILE A 98 -2.06 -6.03 11.80
C ILE A 98 -1.43 -6.05 10.40
N GLU A 99 -2.20 -6.34 9.34
CA GLU A 99 -1.87 -5.90 7.97
C GLU A 99 -1.87 -4.37 7.80
N THR A 100 -1.93 -3.57 8.88
CA THR A 100 -1.38 -2.22 8.81
C THR A 100 0.00 -2.29 8.13
N PRO A 101 0.28 -1.49 7.09
CA PRO A 101 1.60 -1.45 6.48
C PRO A 101 2.54 -0.84 7.53
N SER A 102 3.06 -1.67 8.44
CA SER A 102 4.06 -1.29 9.44
C SER A 102 5.37 -0.83 8.78
N ASN A 103 5.58 -1.20 7.52
CA ASN A 103 6.64 -0.67 6.66
C ASN A 103 6.44 0.82 6.32
N ALA A 104 5.20 1.34 6.31
CA ALA A 104 4.93 2.76 6.10
C ALA A 104 5.02 3.59 7.38
N ARG A 105 5.23 2.94 8.54
CA ARG A 105 5.30 3.60 9.86
C ARG A 105 6.70 3.63 10.46
N ARG A 106 7.74 3.18 9.74
CA ARG A 106 9.13 3.51 10.13
C ARG A 106 9.26 5.03 10.09
N GLU A 107 9.59 5.58 11.25
CA GLU A 107 9.50 6.99 11.62
C GLU A 107 10.04 7.93 10.53
N PHE A 108 9.10 8.50 9.76
CA PHE A 108 9.41 9.65 8.91
C PHE A 108 9.59 10.88 9.80
N ASN A 109 10.85 11.15 10.13
CA ASN A 109 11.24 12.32 10.92
C ASN A 109 11.25 13.63 10.11
N SER A 110 10.90 13.60 8.81
CA SER A 110 10.81 14.81 8.01
C SER A 110 9.40 15.44 8.08
N PRO A 111 9.30 16.77 8.23
CA PRO A 111 8.02 17.48 8.25
C PRO A 111 7.25 17.35 6.93
N LEU A 112 7.95 17.27 5.79
CA LEU A 112 7.35 17.11 4.46
C LEU A 112 6.61 15.78 4.31
N LEU A 113 7.21 14.66 4.73
CA LEU A 113 6.59 13.34 4.61
C LEU A 113 5.39 13.19 5.56
N ARG A 114 5.44 13.86 6.72
CA ARG A 114 4.29 13.94 7.64
C ARG A 114 3.12 14.70 7.00
N ALA A 115 3.38 15.83 6.35
CA ALA A 115 2.36 16.59 5.63
C ALA A 115 1.75 15.78 4.47
N LEU A 116 2.59 15.12 3.66
CA LEU A 116 2.14 14.24 2.57
C LEU A 116 1.29 13.07 3.09
N MET A 117 1.68 12.45 4.20
CA MET A 117 0.90 11.39 4.85
C MET A 117 -0.46 11.87 5.36
N ALA A 118 -0.58 13.12 5.79
CA ALA A 118 -1.85 13.71 6.22
C ALA A 118 -2.80 13.93 5.03
N LEU A 119 -2.26 14.28 3.87
CA LEU A 119 -3.00 14.47 2.61
C LEU A 119 -3.33 13.15 1.89
N THR A 120 -2.86 12.02 2.39
CA THR A 120 -3.03 10.72 1.71
C THR A 120 -4.40 10.11 2.03
N PRO A 121 -5.23 9.78 1.03
CA PRO A 121 -6.51 9.10 1.24
C PRO A 121 -6.30 7.61 1.58
N LYS A 122 -5.80 7.34 2.80
CA LYS A 122 -5.32 6.00 3.23
C LYS A 122 -6.37 4.90 3.05
N SER A 123 -7.63 5.19 3.36
CA SER A 123 -8.75 4.22 3.26
C SER A 123 -8.97 3.69 1.84
N TYR A 124 -8.64 4.47 0.81
CA TYR A 124 -8.87 4.09 -0.58
C TYR A 124 -7.68 3.36 -1.20
N LEU A 125 -6.48 3.57 -0.64
CA LEU A 125 -5.24 2.92 -1.07
C LEU A 125 -4.99 1.62 -0.29
N TYR A 126 -5.39 1.58 0.98
CA TYR A 126 -5.39 0.40 1.85
C TYR A 126 -6.83 -0.09 2.00
N PHE A 127 -7.29 -0.89 1.04
CA PHE A 127 -8.65 -1.41 1.00
C PHE A 127 -8.66 -2.94 1.08
N LYS A 128 -9.63 -3.49 1.81
CA LYS A 128 -9.88 -4.93 1.89
C LYS A 128 -10.74 -5.39 0.72
N ASP A 129 -10.85 -6.71 0.51
CA ASP A 129 -11.65 -7.27 -0.59
C ASP A 129 -13.12 -6.85 -0.54
N GLU A 130 -13.66 -6.59 0.64
CA GLU A 130 -15.04 -6.10 0.86
C GLU A 130 -15.25 -4.69 0.28
N ASP A 131 -14.24 -3.83 0.38
CA ASP A 131 -14.26 -2.42 -0.08
C ASP A 131 -13.92 -2.28 -1.57
N LYS A 132 -13.49 -3.36 -2.22
CA LYS A 132 -12.98 -3.37 -3.60
C LYS A 132 -13.93 -2.71 -4.60
N LYS A 133 -15.25 -2.97 -4.48
CA LYS A 133 -16.26 -2.37 -5.37
C LYS A 133 -16.29 -0.85 -5.24
N TYR A 134 -16.19 -0.34 -4.03
CA TYR A 134 -16.20 1.09 -3.75
C TYR A 134 -14.93 1.76 -4.31
N VAL A 135 -13.77 1.15 -4.12
CA VAL A 135 -12.50 1.66 -4.67
C VAL A 135 -12.51 1.68 -6.19
N VAL A 136 -13.05 0.65 -6.85
CA VAL A 136 -13.24 0.65 -8.31
C VAL A 136 -14.10 1.83 -8.75
N ILE A 137 -15.25 2.07 -8.11
CA ILE A 137 -16.15 3.18 -8.45
C ILE A 137 -15.42 4.52 -8.32
N VAL A 138 -14.71 4.74 -7.23
CA VAL A 138 -13.97 5.98 -6.96
C VAL A 138 -12.85 6.18 -7.98
N SER A 139 -12.05 5.15 -8.20
CA SER A 139 -10.96 5.14 -9.19
C SER A 139 -11.48 5.45 -10.59
N SER A 140 -12.53 4.75 -11.03
CA SER A 140 -13.18 5.00 -12.32
C SER A 140 -13.75 6.42 -12.41
N THR A 141 -14.36 6.95 -11.34
CA THR A 141 -14.90 8.31 -11.31
C THR A 141 -13.78 9.34 -11.50
N ILE A 142 -12.65 9.18 -10.81
CA ILE A 142 -11.48 10.06 -10.95
C ILE A 142 -10.97 10.02 -12.40
N LEU A 143 -10.87 8.83 -13.00
CA LEU A 143 -10.41 8.69 -14.38
C LEU A 143 -11.38 9.29 -15.40
N ILE A 144 -12.69 9.14 -15.21
CA ILE A 144 -13.70 9.75 -16.08
C ILE A 144 -13.64 11.28 -15.99
N ILE A 145 -13.58 11.84 -14.78
CA ILE A 145 -13.44 13.29 -14.59
C ILE A 145 -12.12 13.78 -15.20
N GLY A 146 -11.03 13.06 -14.98
CA GLY A 146 -9.73 13.37 -15.56
C GLY A 146 -9.75 13.36 -17.09
N ALA A 147 -10.39 12.36 -17.71
CA ALA A 147 -10.53 12.29 -19.16
C ALA A 147 -11.33 13.48 -19.72
N ILE A 148 -12.46 13.83 -19.08
CA ILE A 148 -13.27 14.97 -19.47
C ILE A 148 -12.46 16.26 -19.37
N LEU A 149 -11.80 16.52 -18.23
CA LEU A 149 -11.02 17.74 -18.03
C LEU A 149 -9.79 17.81 -18.94
N CYS A 150 -9.15 16.68 -19.24
CA CYS A 150 -8.02 16.65 -20.19
C CYS A 150 -8.49 17.03 -21.60
N GLY A 151 -9.66 16.54 -22.01
CA GLY A 151 -10.31 16.91 -23.27
C GLY A 151 -10.68 18.39 -23.30
N LEU A 152 -11.36 18.88 -22.26
CA LEU A 152 -11.78 20.28 -22.16
C LEU A 152 -10.62 21.27 -22.16
N ASN A 153 -9.48 20.92 -21.56
CA ASN A 153 -8.28 21.76 -21.56
C ASN A 153 -7.42 21.59 -22.82
N GLY A 154 -7.75 20.67 -23.73
CA GLY A 154 -6.93 20.42 -24.93
C GLY A 154 -5.55 19.83 -24.63
N PHE A 155 -5.40 19.13 -23.50
CA PHE A 155 -4.12 18.61 -23.06
C PHE A 155 -3.82 17.22 -23.59
N ILE A 156 -2.57 17.01 -23.98
CA ILE A 156 -1.98 15.71 -24.21
C ILE A 156 -1.29 15.26 -22.93
N SER A 157 -1.71 14.13 -22.38
CA SER A 157 -1.13 13.59 -21.15
C SER A 157 0.00 12.60 -21.43
N PHE A 158 1.07 12.68 -20.65
CA PHE A 158 2.16 11.69 -20.62
C PHE A 158 2.65 11.48 -19.19
N LEU A 159 2.46 10.28 -18.64
CA LEU A 159 2.61 9.97 -17.22
C LEU A 159 1.80 10.95 -16.35
N PHE A 160 2.45 11.79 -15.54
CA PHE A 160 1.84 12.88 -14.77
C PHE A 160 2.01 14.27 -15.41
N PHE A 161 2.57 14.34 -16.62
CA PHE A 161 2.73 15.59 -17.34
C PHE A 161 1.56 15.84 -18.28
N PHE A 162 1.25 17.11 -18.48
CA PHE A 162 0.24 17.59 -19.41
C PHE A 162 0.88 18.65 -20.28
N GLY A 163 0.82 18.46 -21.60
CA GLY A 163 1.28 19.42 -22.60
C GLY A 163 0.11 19.98 -23.40
N GLU A 164 0.23 21.22 -23.86
CA GLU A 164 -0.75 21.85 -24.73
C GLU A 164 -0.74 21.14 -26.10
N GLY A 165 -1.90 20.62 -26.52
CA GLY A 165 -2.07 19.99 -27.83
C GLY A 165 -2.36 20.98 -28.96
N THR A 166 -2.77 22.21 -28.62
CA THR A 166 -3.11 23.31 -29.55
C THR A 166 -3.04 24.65 -28.81
N GLU A 167 -2.69 25.73 -29.50
CA GLU A 167 -2.72 27.10 -28.96
C GLU A 167 -4.13 27.72 -28.96
N ASP A 168 -5.03 27.21 -29.82
CA ASP A 168 -6.40 27.71 -29.93
C ASP A 168 -7.40 26.61 -29.53
N LEU A 169 -7.87 26.71 -28.30
CA LEU A 169 -8.85 25.80 -27.71
C LEU A 169 -10.28 26.09 -28.21
N ALA A 170 -10.58 27.33 -28.57
CA ALA A 170 -11.93 27.77 -28.92
C ALA A 170 -12.33 27.38 -30.35
N SER A 171 -11.35 27.28 -31.26
CA SER A 171 -11.58 26.79 -32.62
C SER A 171 -11.41 25.28 -32.77
N LEU A 172 -11.09 24.56 -31.69
CA LEU A 172 -10.81 23.14 -31.75
C LEU A 172 -12.10 22.33 -32.03
N PRO A 173 -12.11 21.47 -33.07
CA PRO A 173 -13.26 20.60 -33.32
C PRO A 173 -13.51 19.64 -32.15
N VAL A 174 -14.79 19.32 -31.90
CA VAL A 174 -15.23 18.41 -30.82
C VAL A 174 -14.50 17.06 -30.86
N GLU A 175 -14.17 16.58 -32.05
CA GLU A 175 -13.44 15.33 -32.28
C GLU A 175 -12.07 15.30 -31.59
N PHE A 176 -11.35 16.42 -31.57
CA PHE A 176 -10.03 16.51 -30.93
C PHE A 176 -10.14 16.54 -29.41
N HIS A 177 -11.17 17.18 -28.83
CA HIS A 177 -11.42 17.09 -27.39
C HIS A 177 -11.66 15.64 -26.95
N VAL A 178 -12.45 14.88 -27.71
CA VAL A 178 -12.70 13.45 -27.46
C VAL A 178 -11.40 12.64 -27.61
N LEU A 179 -10.56 12.97 -28.59
CA LEU A 179 -9.27 12.32 -28.78
C LEU A 179 -8.32 12.54 -27.59
N PHE A 180 -8.24 13.76 -27.06
CA PHE A 180 -7.43 14.06 -25.87
C PHE A 180 -7.94 13.35 -24.62
N SER A 181 -9.26 13.27 -24.42
CA SER A 181 -9.87 12.45 -23.37
C SER A 181 -9.47 10.97 -23.49
N PHE A 182 -9.43 10.44 -24.71
CA PHE A 182 -9.02 9.06 -24.97
C PHE A 182 -7.53 8.83 -24.71
N PHE A 183 -6.67 9.77 -25.11
CA PHE A 183 -5.24 9.71 -24.82
C PHE A 183 -4.95 9.72 -23.32
N PHE A 184 -5.74 10.44 -22.52
CA PHE A 184 -5.64 10.38 -21.06
C PHE A 184 -5.85 8.96 -20.51
N ILE A 185 -6.88 8.26 -20.97
CA ILE A 185 -7.16 6.89 -20.54
C ILE A 185 -6.04 5.94 -20.99
N ILE A 186 -5.57 6.05 -22.24
CA ILE A 186 -4.44 5.26 -22.73
C ILE A 186 -3.20 5.51 -21.85
N ASN A 187 -2.89 6.77 -21.56
CA ASN A 187 -1.75 7.15 -20.74
C ASN A 187 -1.80 6.50 -19.35
N VAL A 188 -2.98 6.47 -18.70
CA VAL A 188 -3.15 5.81 -17.40
C VAL A 188 -2.81 4.32 -17.48
N PHE A 189 -3.30 3.60 -18.50
CA PHE A 189 -3.00 2.18 -18.67
C PHE A 189 -1.54 1.92 -19.02
N VAL A 190 -0.96 2.71 -19.93
CA VAL A 190 0.47 2.63 -20.28
C VAL A 190 1.32 2.86 -19.04
N PHE A 191 0.99 3.87 -18.24
CA PHE A 191 1.71 4.17 -17.00
C PHE A 191 1.58 3.02 -15.99
N PHE A 192 0.40 2.44 -15.82
CA PHE A 192 0.21 1.24 -15.01
C PHE A 192 1.14 0.10 -15.46
N PHE A 193 1.19 -0.21 -16.76
CA PHE A 193 2.03 -1.29 -17.26
C PHE A 193 3.52 -1.01 -17.06
N ILE A 194 3.97 0.23 -17.25
CA ILE A 194 5.36 0.62 -16.97
C ILE A 194 5.68 0.44 -15.49
N VAL A 195 4.81 0.92 -14.59
CA VAL A 195 5.00 0.78 -13.13
C VAL A 195 5.02 -0.69 -12.72
N GLU A 196 4.12 -1.50 -13.26
CA GLU A 196 4.07 -2.95 -13.01
C GLU A 196 5.34 -3.64 -13.51
N MET A 197 5.82 -3.29 -14.72
CA MET A 197 7.05 -3.81 -15.30
C MET A 197 8.26 -3.46 -14.43
N LEU A 198 8.42 -2.20 -14.02
CA LEU A 198 9.55 -1.77 -13.18
C LEU A 198 9.50 -2.43 -11.80
N SER A 199 8.30 -2.59 -11.22
CA SER A 199 8.11 -3.29 -9.95
C SER A 199 8.55 -4.75 -10.03
N ARG A 200 8.27 -5.43 -11.15
CA ARG A 200 8.74 -6.80 -11.42
C ARG A 200 10.23 -6.86 -11.70
N LEU A 201 10.75 -5.95 -12.51
CA LEU A 201 12.15 -5.96 -12.94
C LEU A 201 13.10 -5.66 -11.78
N PHE A 202 12.87 -4.57 -11.06
CA PHE A 202 13.81 -4.10 -10.02
C PHE A 202 13.59 -4.77 -8.67
N TYR A 203 12.35 -5.17 -8.34
CA TYR A 203 12.02 -5.67 -7.00
C TYR A 203 11.44 -7.09 -7.00
N LYS A 204 11.29 -7.73 -8.16
CA LYS A 204 10.77 -9.10 -8.30
C LYS A 204 9.38 -9.29 -7.65
N LYS A 205 8.55 -8.24 -7.63
CA LYS A 205 7.21 -8.23 -7.05
C LYS A 205 6.14 -8.34 -8.13
N SER A 206 5.71 -9.56 -8.44
CA SER A 206 4.65 -9.85 -9.43
C SER A 206 3.25 -9.99 -8.84
N GLU A 207 3.13 -10.15 -7.52
CA GLU A 207 1.86 -10.33 -6.81
C GLU A 207 1.01 -9.05 -6.79
N ASN A 208 -0.29 -9.16 -6.54
CA ASN A 208 -1.21 -8.04 -6.31
C ASN A 208 -1.30 -6.99 -7.44
N ALA A 209 -0.98 -7.34 -8.68
CA ALA A 209 -1.11 -6.44 -9.84
C ALA A 209 -2.54 -5.90 -10.03
N LEU A 210 -3.55 -6.73 -9.72
CA LEU A 210 -4.96 -6.35 -9.79
C LEU A 210 -5.35 -5.34 -8.71
N HIS A 211 -4.79 -5.46 -7.50
CA HIS A 211 -5.04 -4.50 -6.41
C HIS A 211 -4.41 -3.13 -6.72
N LEU A 212 -3.20 -3.15 -7.30
CA LEU A 212 -2.55 -1.96 -7.87
C LEU A 212 -3.40 -1.32 -8.97
N LEU A 213 -3.90 -2.10 -9.94
CA LEU A 213 -4.72 -1.59 -11.05
C LEU A 213 -6.00 -0.91 -10.56
N ILE A 214 -6.69 -1.54 -9.60
CA ILE A 214 -7.96 -1.02 -9.05
C ILE A 214 -7.77 0.34 -8.39
N SER A 215 -6.69 0.49 -7.62
CA SER A 215 -6.37 1.74 -6.93
C SER A 215 -5.58 2.74 -7.78
N PHE A 216 -5.24 2.39 -9.03
CA PHE A 216 -4.34 3.21 -9.85
C PHE A 216 -4.93 4.57 -10.21
N GLY A 217 -6.25 4.65 -10.46
CA GLY A 217 -6.92 5.92 -10.75
C GLY A 217 -6.87 6.91 -9.59
N ILE A 218 -6.84 6.45 -8.33
CA ILE A 218 -6.73 7.31 -7.15
C ILE A 218 -5.42 8.10 -7.15
N ILE A 219 -4.37 7.54 -7.74
CA ILE A 219 -3.05 8.18 -7.84
C ILE A 219 -3.14 9.48 -8.67
N PHE A 220 -4.05 9.54 -9.65
CA PHE A 220 -4.27 10.70 -10.49
C PHE A 220 -5.15 11.78 -9.84
N PHE A 221 -5.74 11.52 -8.67
CA PHE A 221 -6.61 12.47 -7.98
C PHE A 221 -6.01 13.89 -7.88
N PRO A 222 -4.75 14.09 -7.45
CA PRO A 222 -4.17 15.43 -7.36
C PRO A 222 -4.04 16.08 -8.75
N MET A 223 -3.67 15.32 -9.78
CA MET A 223 -3.62 15.84 -11.16
C MET A 223 -5.00 16.22 -11.70
N VAL A 224 -6.04 15.45 -11.38
CA VAL A 224 -7.42 15.82 -11.78
C VAL A 224 -7.85 17.13 -11.12
N PHE A 225 -7.43 17.38 -9.87
CA PHE A 225 -7.59 18.67 -9.23
C PHE A 225 -6.85 19.80 -9.95
N TYR A 226 -5.60 19.57 -10.38
CA TYR A 226 -4.88 20.53 -11.22
C TYR A 226 -5.67 20.86 -12.50
N LEU A 227 -6.11 19.85 -13.24
CA LEU A 227 -6.88 20.03 -14.47
C LEU A 227 -8.16 20.86 -14.26
N LEU A 228 -8.80 20.71 -13.10
CA LEU A 228 -9.96 21.51 -12.73
C LEU A 228 -9.57 22.98 -12.49
N PHE A 229 -8.51 23.25 -11.73
CA PHE A 229 -8.04 24.61 -11.49
C PHE A 229 -7.62 25.31 -12.78
N HIS A 230 -6.85 24.63 -13.63
CA HIS A 230 -6.45 25.16 -14.93
C HIS A 230 -7.68 25.48 -15.79
N PHE A 231 -8.64 24.55 -15.87
CA PHE A 231 -9.89 24.77 -16.59
C PHE A 231 -10.66 26.00 -16.09
N LEU A 232 -10.70 26.22 -14.77
CA LEU A 232 -11.32 27.40 -14.19
C LEU A 232 -10.58 28.69 -14.56
N PHE A 233 -9.24 28.68 -14.57
CA PHE A 233 -8.43 29.85 -14.97
C PHE A 233 -8.62 30.21 -16.44
N VAL A 234 -8.70 29.21 -17.32
CA VAL A 234 -9.01 29.40 -18.75
C VAL A 234 -10.44 29.89 -18.92
N SER A 235 -11.42 29.27 -18.26
CA SER A 235 -12.84 29.65 -18.37
C SER A 235 -13.15 31.05 -17.83
N MET A 236 -12.33 31.55 -16.90
CA MET A 236 -12.41 32.91 -16.38
C MET A 236 -11.61 33.94 -17.20
N GLU A 237 -10.94 33.51 -18.28
CA GLU A 237 -10.09 34.36 -19.12
C GLU A 237 -8.94 35.06 -18.35
N ILE A 238 -8.49 34.47 -17.24
CA ILE A 238 -7.43 35.05 -16.39
C ILE A 238 -6.04 34.43 -16.61
N ILE A 239 -5.98 33.34 -17.39
CA ILE A 239 -4.72 32.58 -17.62
C ILE A 239 -3.65 33.42 -18.35
N GLU A 240 -4.06 34.41 -19.15
CA GLU A 240 -3.16 35.31 -19.88
C GLU A 240 -2.37 36.26 -18.95
N ILE A 241 -2.84 36.46 -17.72
CA ILE A 241 -2.15 37.29 -16.73
C ILE A 241 -0.88 36.57 -16.30
N SER A 242 0.28 37.19 -16.51
CA SER A 242 1.59 36.56 -16.26
C SER A 242 1.76 35.99 -14.86
N SER A 243 1.22 36.66 -13.82
CA SER A 243 1.23 36.15 -12.44
C SER A 243 0.39 34.87 -12.27
N ILE A 244 -0.76 34.78 -12.94
CA ILE A 244 -1.63 33.60 -12.91
C ILE A 244 -0.99 32.45 -13.68
N LEU A 245 -0.36 32.72 -14.83
CA LEU A 245 0.37 31.70 -15.59
C LEU A 245 1.50 31.06 -14.76
N ILE A 246 2.29 31.88 -14.05
CA ILE A 246 3.34 31.38 -13.16
C ILE A 246 2.73 30.56 -12.02
N PHE A 247 1.63 31.03 -11.44
CA PHE A 247 0.92 30.34 -10.37
C PHE A 247 0.36 28.98 -10.84
N ASP A 248 -0.22 28.89 -12.03
CA ASP A 248 -0.73 27.65 -12.62
C ASP A 248 0.38 26.61 -12.79
N ARG A 249 1.56 27.03 -13.28
CA ARG A 249 2.74 26.15 -13.39
C ARG A 249 3.23 25.65 -12.04
N ILE A 250 3.25 26.50 -11.02
CA ILE A 250 3.60 26.10 -9.64
C ILE A 250 2.57 25.10 -9.11
N LEU A 251 1.29 25.34 -9.38
CA LEU A 251 0.19 24.47 -8.99
C LEU A 251 0.30 23.09 -9.65
N MET A 252 0.64 23.04 -10.94
CA MET A 252 0.92 21.80 -11.67
C MET A 252 2.02 20.99 -10.96
N ILE A 253 3.17 21.62 -10.67
CA ILE A 253 4.31 20.95 -10.02
C ILE A 253 3.90 20.43 -8.63
N PHE A 254 3.16 21.23 -7.86
CA PHE A 254 2.66 20.82 -6.55
C PHE A 254 1.80 19.56 -6.63
N PHE A 255 0.81 19.53 -7.53
CA PHE A 255 -0.05 18.36 -7.72
C PHE A 255 0.68 17.15 -8.32
N GLN A 256 1.71 17.37 -9.14
CA GLN A 256 2.59 16.29 -9.64
C GLN A 256 3.36 15.63 -8.50
N VAL A 257 3.99 16.42 -7.62
CA VAL A 257 4.71 15.90 -6.45
C VAL A 257 3.77 15.11 -5.54
N TRP A 258 2.54 15.60 -5.33
CA TRP A 258 1.54 14.88 -4.56
C TRP A 258 1.16 13.54 -5.22
N SER A 259 0.98 13.50 -6.54
CA SER A 259 0.67 12.27 -7.28
C SER A 259 1.81 11.26 -7.23
N LEU A 260 3.07 11.70 -7.31
CA LEU A 260 4.25 10.85 -7.13
C LEU A 260 4.30 10.22 -5.73
N TRP A 261 3.93 10.98 -4.71
CA TRP A 261 3.81 10.46 -3.36
C TRP A 261 2.69 9.41 -3.26
N LEU A 262 1.51 9.67 -3.84
CA LEU A 262 0.42 8.68 -3.84
C LEU A 262 0.82 7.39 -4.57
N LEU A 263 1.56 7.48 -5.67
CA LEU A 263 2.09 6.32 -6.39
C LEU A 263 3.06 5.53 -5.52
N THR A 264 4.00 6.23 -4.85
CA THR A 264 4.96 5.63 -3.93
C THR A 264 4.26 4.89 -2.79
N TYR A 265 3.27 5.53 -2.17
CA TYR A 265 2.52 4.95 -1.07
C TYR A 265 1.67 3.76 -1.53
N ASN A 266 1.04 3.85 -2.71
CA ASN A 266 0.28 2.76 -3.31
C ASN A 266 1.17 1.54 -3.56
N LEU A 267 2.35 1.72 -4.17
CA LEU A 267 3.34 0.65 -4.35
C LEU A 267 3.77 0.02 -3.02
N SER A 268 3.84 0.82 -1.95
CA SER A 268 4.18 0.30 -0.64
C SER A 268 3.11 -0.60 -0.05
N ILE A 269 1.84 -0.23 -0.22
CA ILE A 269 0.71 -1.02 0.26
C ILE A 269 0.48 -2.25 -0.61
N THR A 270 0.34 -2.07 -1.92
CA THR A 270 -0.17 -3.12 -2.81
C THR A 270 0.91 -4.14 -3.15
N LYS A 271 2.14 -3.67 -3.39
CA LYS A 271 3.29 -4.48 -3.80
C LYS A 271 4.26 -4.80 -2.66
N ASN A 272 4.01 -4.31 -1.45
CA ASN A 272 4.91 -4.46 -0.31
C ASN A 272 6.34 -3.96 -0.60
N ILE A 273 6.46 -2.92 -1.44
CA ILE A 273 7.74 -2.27 -1.73
C ILE A 273 8.04 -1.26 -0.61
N LYS A 274 9.28 -1.19 -0.14
CA LYS A 274 9.64 -0.16 0.86
C LYS A 274 9.44 1.24 0.27
N ILE A 275 9.02 2.22 1.07
CA ILE A 275 8.73 3.58 0.56
C ILE A 275 9.94 4.18 -0.15
N GLU A 276 11.17 3.94 0.33
CA GLU A 276 12.40 4.44 -0.30
C GLU A 276 12.58 3.85 -1.70
N ASN A 277 12.27 2.56 -1.86
CA ASN A 277 12.32 1.87 -3.15
C ASN A 277 11.18 2.33 -4.08
N GLY A 278 10.00 2.59 -3.52
CA GLY A 278 8.89 3.20 -4.26
C GLY A 278 9.27 4.58 -4.79
N LEU A 279 9.92 5.42 -3.97
CA LEU A 279 10.42 6.74 -4.38
C LEU A 279 11.43 6.63 -5.53
N ILE A 280 12.31 5.62 -5.51
CA ILE A 280 13.25 5.40 -6.62
C ILE A 280 12.50 5.13 -7.92
N ILE A 281 11.48 4.25 -7.91
CA ILE A 281 10.67 3.98 -9.12
C ILE A 281 9.96 5.26 -9.59
N THR A 282 9.31 5.98 -8.68
CA THR A 282 8.52 7.16 -9.04
C THR A 282 9.38 8.30 -9.54
N PHE A 283 10.55 8.54 -8.93
CA PHE A 283 11.50 9.52 -9.43
C PHE A 283 12.12 9.09 -10.75
N LEU A 284 12.50 7.83 -10.94
CA LEU A 284 13.00 7.35 -12.22
C LEU A 284 11.98 7.63 -13.35
N LEU A 285 10.71 7.34 -13.10
CA LEU A 285 9.63 7.60 -14.06
C LEU A 285 9.39 9.08 -14.29
N HIS A 286 9.43 9.89 -13.23
CA HIS A 286 9.23 11.34 -13.36
C HIS A 286 10.39 11.99 -14.11
N TYR A 287 11.64 11.69 -13.76
CA TYR A 287 12.82 12.21 -14.46
C TYR A 287 12.89 11.70 -15.90
N GLY A 288 12.68 10.40 -16.12
CA GLY A 288 12.64 9.84 -17.47
C GLY A 288 11.53 10.48 -18.31
N GLY A 289 10.35 10.67 -17.72
CA GLY A 289 9.23 11.35 -18.37
C GLY A 289 9.55 12.80 -18.73
N PHE A 290 10.09 13.56 -17.76
CA PHE A 290 10.54 14.93 -17.96
C PHE A 290 11.59 15.03 -19.07
N THR A 291 12.58 14.14 -19.08
CA THR A 291 13.61 14.10 -20.12
C THR A 291 13.03 13.83 -21.50
N ILE A 292 12.10 12.88 -21.62
CA ILE A 292 11.43 12.60 -22.91
C ILE A 292 10.68 13.83 -23.39
N ILE A 293 9.91 14.48 -22.52
CA ILE A 293 9.18 15.70 -22.88
C ILE A 293 10.14 16.80 -23.33
N LEU A 294 11.18 17.06 -22.53
CA LEU A 294 12.18 18.08 -22.83
C LEU A 294 12.81 17.87 -24.21
N PHE A 295 13.13 16.63 -24.59
CA PHE A 295 13.69 16.33 -25.91
C PHE A 295 12.66 16.29 -27.04
N SER A 296 11.39 16.01 -26.75
CA SER A 296 10.31 16.09 -27.75
C SER A 296 9.82 17.51 -28.00
N SER A 297 10.12 18.44 -27.09
CA SER A 297 9.77 19.86 -27.17
C SER A 297 10.91 20.74 -27.73
N ILE A 298 12.04 20.13 -28.11
CA ILE A 298 13.12 20.72 -28.91
C ILE A 298 12.94 20.27 -30.35
#